data_AF-A0AAJ7NFT4-F1
#
_entry.id   AF-A0AAJ7NFT4-F1
#
_cell.length_a   1.000
_cell.length_b   1.000
_cell.length_c   1.000
_cell.angle_alpha   90.00
_cell.angle_beta   90.00
_cell.angle_gamma   90.00
#
_symmetry.space_group_name_H-M   'P 1'
#
loop_
_entity.id
_entity.type
_entity.pdbx_description
1 polymer ?
#
loop_
_entity_poly.entity_id
_entity_poly.type
_entity_poly.pdbx_seq_one_letter_code
_entity_poly.pdbx_strand_id
1 'polypeptide(L)'
;MNDILILKEKHMKMVDLKINDLFQNQFKFIDHVNNEAIERYNEDEIKVKDLTSEVTSIKEYLQADKQSLEHKDNELAKCLGCIAELEAEKKKFLEENHLLELQRSKLKACKSNVHDEELLTRGRRRFTLYKQITGIHWDYGRLKESIAGYVCNEKTNYVRHFSYQKENTKNVSNLLWEEIHKSVVYAENKDTHEKENIVQNKIL
;
A
#
# COMPACT_ATOMS: atom_id res chain seq x y z
N MET A 1 29.46 121.17 27.92
CA MET A 1 30.28 119.97 28.19
C MET A 1 29.44 118.85 28.85
N ASN A 2 28.47 119.18 29.71
CA ASN A 2 27.61 118.20 30.39
C ASN A 2 26.57 117.51 29.47
N ASP A 3 25.97 118.23 28.52
CA ASP A 3 24.96 117.66 27.61
C ASP A 3 25.54 116.60 26.65
N ILE A 4 26.82 116.76 26.27
CA ILE A 4 27.54 115.80 25.42
C ILE A 4 27.75 114.47 26.15
N LEU A 5 28.02 114.51 27.47
CA LEU A 5 28.16 113.31 28.31
C LEU A 5 26.84 112.55 28.45
N ILE A 6 25.72 113.28 28.67
CA ILE A 6 24.38 112.68 28.79
C ILE A 6 23.93 112.03 27.48
N LEU A 7 24.19 112.67 26.33
CA LEU A 7 23.91 112.10 25.00
C LEU A 7 24.73 110.84 24.73
N LYS A 8 26.01 110.83 25.11
CA LYS A 8 26.90 109.67 24.96
C LYS A 8 26.42 108.48 25.81
N GLU A 9 26.00 108.71 27.05
CA GLU A 9 25.50 107.67 27.94
C GLU A 9 24.17 107.08 27.46
N LYS A 10 23.24 107.91 26.96
CA LYS A 10 21.99 107.45 26.34
C LYS A 10 22.26 106.62 25.07
N HIS A 11 23.21 107.07 24.23
CA HIS A 11 23.59 106.33 23.04
C HIS A 11 24.24 104.99 23.38
N MET A 12 25.11 104.93 24.41
CA MET A 12 25.67 103.68 24.91
C MET A 12 24.59 102.72 25.40
N LYS A 13 23.65 103.18 26.23
CA LYS A 13 22.53 102.35 26.72
C LYS A 13 21.63 101.85 25.58
N MET A 14 21.37 102.67 24.56
CA MET A 14 20.61 102.27 23.37
C MET A 14 21.37 101.22 22.53
N VAL A 15 22.69 101.38 22.40
CA VAL A 15 23.55 100.40 21.71
C VAL A 15 23.61 99.09 22.47
N ASP A 16 23.76 99.11 23.80
CA ASP A 16 23.77 97.92 24.65
C ASP A 16 22.43 97.16 24.58
N LEU A 17 21.30 97.88 24.58
CA LEU A 17 19.99 97.28 24.39
C LEU A 17 19.84 96.61 23.03
N LYS A 18 20.31 97.25 21.94
CA LYS A 18 20.30 96.66 20.60
C LYS A 18 21.21 95.44 20.49
N ILE A 19 22.38 95.48 21.13
CA ILE A 19 23.32 94.36 21.16
C ILE A 19 22.71 93.18 21.94
N ASN A 20 22.09 93.44 23.10
CA ASN A 20 21.42 92.40 23.88
C ASN A 20 20.23 91.79 23.12
N ASP A 21 19.43 92.60 22.42
CA ASP A 21 18.34 92.10 21.58
C ASP A 21 18.87 91.24 20.42
N LEU A 22 19.94 91.68 19.74
CA LEU A 22 20.62 90.88 18.72
C LEU A 22 21.13 89.54 19.26
N PHE A 23 21.75 89.53 20.45
CA PHE A 23 22.19 88.29 21.08
C PHE A 23 21.02 87.38 21.44
N GLN A 24 19.95 87.92 22.03
CA GLN A 24 18.76 87.12 22.35
C GLN A 24 18.12 86.51 21.11
N ASN A 25 18.06 87.27 20.01
CA ASN A 25 17.53 86.77 18.75
C ASN A 25 18.46 85.72 18.13
N GLN A 26 19.78 85.87 18.23
CA GLN A 26 20.74 84.84 17.82
C GLN A 26 20.61 83.57 18.67
N PHE A 27 20.49 83.68 20.00
CA PHE A 27 20.30 82.52 20.86
C PHE A 27 19.03 81.75 20.52
N LYS A 28 17.90 82.45 20.33
CA LYS A 28 16.64 81.80 19.90
C LYS A 28 16.79 81.10 18.56
N PHE A 29 17.52 81.70 17.61
CA PHE A 29 17.79 81.08 16.31
C PHE A 29 18.64 79.81 16.46
N ILE A 30 19.71 79.87 17.26
CA ILE A 30 20.57 78.72 17.54
C ILE A 30 19.78 77.59 18.21
N ASP A 31 18.96 77.91 19.21
CA ASP A 31 18.12 76.92 19.91
C ASP A 31 17.13 76.26 18.96
N HIS A 32 16.50 77.04 18.08
CA HIS A 32 15.59 76.50 17.08
C HIS A 32 16.28 75.56 16.09
N VAL A 33 17.42 75.97 15.52
CA VAL A 33 18.22 75.13 14.61
C VAL A 33 18.70 73.85 15.31
N ASN A 34 19.10 73.96 16.58
CA ASN A 34 19.55 72.82 17.36
C ASN A 34 18.41 71.83 17.64
N ASN A 35 17.23 72.33 18.00
CA ASN A 35 16.06 71.48 18.21
C ASN A 35 15.63 70.76 16.92
N GLU A 36 15.60 71.45 15.77
CA GLU A 36 15.32 70.82 14.48
C GLU A 36 16.37 69.76 14.09
N ALA A 37 17.63 69.97 14.47
CA ALA A 37 18.69 68.98 14.23
C ALA A 37 18.51 67.75 15.13
N ILE A 38 18.14 67.94 16.40
CA ILE A 38 17.86 66.86 17.35
C ILE A 38 16.64 66.04 16.90
N GLU A 39 15.57 66.68 16.46
CA GLU A 39 14.38 65.99 15.94
C GLU A 39 14.73 65.12 14.73
N ARG A 40 15.43 65.68 13.73
CA ARG A 40 15.89 64.92 12.56
C ARG A 40 16.80 63.75 12.95
N TYR A 41 17.72 63.96 13.89
CA TYR A 41 18.59 62.90 14.39
C TYR A 41 17.79 61.76 15.03
N ASN A 42 16.79 62.08 15.85
CA ASN A 42 15.95 61.09 16.49
C ASN A 42 15.10 60.30 15.48
N GLU A 43 14.56 60.98 14.46
CA GLU A 43 13.82 60.33 13.36
C GLU A 43 14.72 59.36 12.58
N ASP A 44 15.94 59.79 12.24
CA ASP A 44 16.92 58.95 11.56
C ASP A 44 17.36 57.77 12.45
N GLU A 45 17.55 57.99 13.75
CA GLU A 45 17.90 56.91 14.70
C GLU A 45 16.80 55.85 14.78
N ILE A 46 15.52 56.26 14.84
CA ILE A 46 14.38 55.33 14.83
C ILE A 46 14.37 54.55 13.51
N LYS A 47 14.51 55.23 12.38
CA LYS A 47 14.53 54.59 11.06
C LYS A 47 15.67 53.58 10.90
N VAL A 48 16.86 53.90 11.43
CA VAL A 48 18.01 52.99 11.43
C VAL A 48 17.71 51.76 12.26
N LYS A 49 17.09 51.90 13.44
CA LYS A 49 16.69 50.77 14.28
C LYS A 49 15.66 49.88 13.59
N ASP A 50 14.64 50.47 12.98
CA ASP A 50 13.60 49.74 12.26
C ASP A 50 14.19 48.94 11.10
N LEU A 51 14.99 49.58 10.25
CA LEU A 51 15.68 48.90 9.14
C LEU A 51 16.63 47.81 9.62
N THR A 52 17.34 48.04 10.73
CA THR A 52 18.21 47.03 11.32
C THR A 52 17.40 45.80 11.75
N SER A 53 16.24 46.03 12.39
CA SER A 53 15.36 44.95 12.83
C SER A 53 14.80 44.14 11.66
N GLU A 54 14.41 44.83 10.59
CA GLU A 54 13.90 44.21 9.36
C GLU A 54 14.99 43.37 8.68
N VAL A 55 16.21 43.90 8.56
CA VAL A 55 17.36 43.18 8.01
C VAL A 55 17.68 41.93 8.83
N THR A 56 17.64 42.02 10.16
CA THR A 56 17.87 40.85 11.02
C THR A 56 16.79 39.79 10.83
N SER A 57 15.52 40.20 10.75
CA SER A 57 14.41 39.28 10.54
C SER A 57 14.51 38.57 9.19
N ILE A 58 14.77 39.30 8.10
CA ILE A 58 14.97 38.72 6.76
C ILE A 58 16.14 37.75 6.75
N LYS A 59 17.24 38.07 7.43
CA LYS A 59 18.42 37.20 7.53
C LYS A 59 18.11 35.89 8.26
N GLU A 60 17.31 35.94 9.33
CA GLU A 60 16.85 34.76 10.06
C GLU A 60 15.95 33.87 9.19
N TYR A 61 14.97 34.47 8.49
CA TYR A 61 14.14 33.75 7.53
C TYR A 61 14.96 33.08 6.43
N LEU A 62 15.91 33.81 5.83
CA LEU A 62 16.79 33.27 4.80
C LEU A 62 17.63 32.09 5.32
N GLN A 63 18.11 32.18 6.55
CA GLN A 63 18.88 31.11 7.19
C GLN A 63 18.01 29.87 7.45
N ALA A 64 16.77 30.06 7.90
CA ALA A 64 15.83 28.97 8.10
C ALA A 64 15.46 28.28 6.77
N ASP A 65 15.19 29.06 5.72
CA ASP A 65 14.89 28.55 4.38
C ASP A 65 16.08 27.76 3.81
N LYS A 66 17.30 28.27 3.99
CA LYS A 66 18.53 27.57 3.59
C LYS A 66 18.65 26.20 4.27
N GLN A 67 18.43 26.14 5.57
CA GLN A 67 18.47 24.88 6.33
C GLN A 67 17.36 23.92 5.88
N SER A 68 16.15 24.43 5.60
CA SER A 68 15.04 23.64 5.08
C SER A 68 15.37 23.03 3.70
N LEU A 69 15.99 23.83 2.82
CA LEU A 69 16.39 23.37 1.50
C LEU A 69 17.49 22.30 1.58
N GLU A 70 18.53 22.52 2.39
CA GLU A 70 19.61 21.55 2.60
C GLU A 70 19.07 20.22 3.17
N HIS A 71 18.08 20.28 4.07
CA HIS A 71 17.42 19.08 4.56
C HIS A 71 16.69 18.33 3.45
N LYS A 72 15.89 19.02 2.63
CA LYS A 72 15.17 18.43 1.49
C LYS A 72 16.11 17.83 0.45
N ASP A 73 17.22 18.49 0.15
CA ASP A 73 18.23 17.97 -0.77
C ASP A 73 18.85 16.66 -0.26
N ASN A 74 19.13 16.57 1.04
CA ASN A 74 19.60 15.34 1.66
C ASN A 74 18.55 14.22 1.62
N GLU A 75 17.27 14.53 1.79
CA GLU A 75 16.18 13.55 1.64
C GLU A 75 16.07 13.06 0.18
N LEU A 76 16.13 13.97 -0.79
CA LEU A 76 16.11 13.63 -2.21
C LEU A 76 17.29 12.73 -2.59
N ALA A 77 18.50 13.00 -2.08
CA ALA A 77 19.66 12.16 -2.29
C ALA A 77 19.45 10.73 -1.77
N LYS A 78 18.81 10.57 -0.59
CA LYS A 78 18.45 9.24 -0.06
C LYS A 78 17.42 8.55 -0.94
N CYS A 79 16.38 9.26 -1.38
CA CYS A 79 15.37 8.70 -2.28
C CYS A 79 15.98 8.21 -3.60
N LEU A 80 16.92 8.96 -4.18
CA LEU A 80 17.67 8.53 -5.38
C LEU A 80 18.46 7.24 -5.15
N GLY A 81 19.07 7.09 -3.98
CA GLY A 81 19.73 5.84 -3.58
C GLY A 81 18.75 4.65 -3.55
N CYS A 82 17.59 4.82 -2.90
CA CYS A 82 16.56 3.78 -2.87
C CYS A 82 16.02 3.43 -4.26
N ILE A 83 15.85 4.42 -5.15
CA ILE A 83 15.43 4.17 -6.54
C ILE A 83 16.47 3.31 -7.26
N ALA A 84 17.76 3.61 -7.12
CA ALA A 84 18.83 2.83 -7.74
C ALA A 84 18.86 1.37 -7.23
N GLU A 85 18.64 1.16 -5.93
CA GLU A 85 18.52 -0.19 -5.35
C GLU A 85 17.34 -0.97 -5.94
N LEU A 86 16.16 -0.33 -6.02
CA LEU A 86 14.97 -0.95 -6.59
C LEU A 86 15.12 -1.26 -8.08
N GLU A 87 15.80 -0.40 -8.85
CA GLU A 87 16.10 -0.66 -10.25
C GLU A 87 17.03 -1.86 -10.42
N ALA A 88 18.04 -2.00 -9.56
CA ALA A 88 18.93 -3.15 -9.56
C ALA A 88 18.18 -4.45 -9.19
N GLU A 89 17.29 -4.40 -8.21
CA GLU A 89 16.46 -5.55 -7.83
C GLU A 89 15.47 -5.94 -8.94
N LYS A 90 14.79 -4.96 -9.55
CA LYS A 90 13.93 -5.17 -10.71
C LYS A 90 14.67 -5.87 -11.85
N LYS A 91 15.91 -5.47 -12.12
CA LYS A 91 16.74 -6.12 -13.14
C LYS A 91 17.02 -7.58 -12.81
N LYS A 92 17.37 -7.90 -11.56
CA LYS A 92 17.57 -9.30 -11.12
C LYS A 92 16.31 -10.15 -11.33
N PHE A 93 15.15 -9.63 -10.93
CA PHE A 93 13.88 -10.35 -11.12
C PHE A 93 13.54 -10.58 -12.60
N LEU A 94 13.84 -9.61 -13.48
CA LEU A 94 13.63 -9.79 -14.91
C LEU A 94 14.52 -10.90 -15.50
N GLU A 95 15.79 -10.95 -15.09
CA GLU A 95 16.72 -12.01 -15.50
C GLU A 95 16.28 -13.40 -15.00
N GLU A 96 15.86 -13.50 -13.73
CA GLU A 96 15.33 -14.73 -13.15
C GLU A 96 14.05 -15.19 -13.85
N ASN A 97 13.11 -14.28 -14.07
CA ASN A 97 11.85 -14.61 -14.74
C ASN A 97 12.08 -15.07 -16.19
N HIS A 98 13.00 -14.45 -16.91
CA HIS A 98 13.42 -14.93 -18.23
C HIS A 98 14.00 -16.37 -18.16
N LEU A 99 14.83 -16.67 -17.16
CA LEU A 99 15.40 -18.01 -16.99
C LEU A 99 14.31 -19.05 -16.71
N LEU A 100 13.35 -18.72 -15.84
CA LEU A 100 12.22 -19.59 -15.51
C LEU A 100 11.31 -19.83 -16.70
N GLU A 101 11.03 -18.81 -17.51
CA GLU A 101 10.22 -18.96 -18.72
C GLU A 101 10.91 -19.86 -19.76
N LEU A 102 12.25 -19.78 -19.85
CA LEU A 102 13.04 -20.69 -20.68
C LEU A 102 12.96 -22.14 -20.17
N GLN A 103 13.04 -22.36 -18.87
CA GLN A 103 12.88 -23.69 -18.27
C GLN A 103 11.47 -24.25 -18.48
N ARG A 104 10.44 -23.42 -18.27
CA ARG A 104 9.05 -23.77 -18.54
C ARG A 104 8.84 -24.17 -20.00
N SER A 105 9.42 -23.42 -20.92
CA SER A 105 9.35 -23.72 -22.36
C SER A 105 10.02 -25.06 -22.69
N LYS A 106 11.18 -25.37 -22.08
CA LYS A 106 11.84 -26.67 -22.21
C LYS A 106 10.98 -27.81 -21.67
N LEU A 107 10.38 -27.65 -20.49
CA LEU A 107 9.50 -28.65 -19.90
C LEU A 107 8.24 -28.88 -20.73
N LYS A 108 7.65 -27.81 -21.27
CA LYS A 108 6.48 -27.88 -22.16
C LYS A 108 6.81 -28.55 -23.50
N ALA A 109 8.04 -28.35 -24.01
CA ALA A 109 8.52 -28.99 -25.23
C ALA A 109 8.95 -30.45 -25.01
N CYS A 110 9.21 -30.86 -23.78
CA CYS A 110 9.54 -32.24 -23.45
C CYS A 110 8.30 -33.11 -23.69
N LYS A 111 8.35 -33.93 -24.74
CA LYS A 111 7.27 -34.88 -25.02
C LYS A 111 7.21 -35.93 -23.92
N SER A 112 5.99 -36.27 -23.49
CA SER A 112 5.73 -37.42 -22.65
C SER A 112 6.37 -38.67 -23.26
N ASN A 113 6.95 -39.51 -22.41
CA ASN A 113 7.37 -40.83 -22.83
C ASN A 113 6.13 -41.58 -23.32
N VAL A 114 6.14 -41.97 -24.60
CA VAL A 114 5.00 -42.65 -25.26
C VAL A 114 4.60 -43.90 -24.49
N HIS A 115 5.58 -44.62 -23.92
CA HIS A 115 5.32 -45.82 -23.13
C HIS A 115 4.55 -45.52 -21.83
N ASP A 116 4.96 -44.48 -21.12
CA ASP A 116 4.31 -44.09 -19.86
C ASP A 116 2.90 -43.53 -20.11
N GLU A 117 2.72 -42.81 -21.22
CA GLU A 117 1.42 -42.29 -21.64
C GLU A 117 0.44 -43.41 -22.02
N GLU A 118 0.91 -44.42 -22.76
CA GLU A 118 0.13 -45.62 -23.06
C GLU A 118 -0.24 -46.39 -21.79
N LEU A 119 0.70 -46.55 -20.86
CA LEU A 119 0.49 -47.23 -19.59
C LEU A 119 -0.58 -46.52 -18.74
N LEU A 120 -0.48 -45.19 -18.60
CA LEU A 120 -1.47 -44.38 -17.89
C LEU A 120 -2.83 -44.43 -18.57
N THR A 121 -2.88 -44.37 -19.89
CA THR A 121 -4.13 -44.45 -20.66
C THR A 121 -4.81 -45.81 -20.44
N ARG A 122 -4.04 -46.90 -20.47
CA ARG A 122 -4.54 -48.25 -20.19
C ARG A 122 -5.03 -48.38 -18.75
N GLY A 123 -4.30 -47.80 -17.79
CA GLY A 123 -4.68 -47.75 -16.38
C GLY A 123 -6.01 -47.02 -16.17
N ARG A 124 -6.14 -45.82 -16.74
CA ARG A 124 -7.38 -45.02 -16.68
C ARG A 124 -8.56 -45.76 -17.28
N ARG A 125 -8.41 -46.36 -18.46
CA ARG A 125 -9.47 -47.16 -19.11
C ARG A 125 -9.92 -48.32 -18.22
N ARG A 126 -8.98 -49.09 -17.65
CA ARG A 126 -9.30 -50.19 -16.73
C ARG A 126 -10.02 -49.71 -15.48
N PHE A 127 -9.53 -48.63 -14.87
CA PHE A 127 -10.15 -48.03 -13.69
C PHE A 127 -11.60 -47.60 -13.98
N THR A 128 -11.83 -46.90 -15.08
CA THR A 128 -13.18 -46.49 -15.50
C THR A 128 -14.09 -47.70 -15.76
N LEU A 129 -13.58 -48.75 -16.40
CA LEU A 129 -14.35 -49.98 -16.62
C LEU A 129 -14.75 -50.65 -15.30
N TYR A 130 -13.81 -50.82 -14.37
CA TYR A 130 -14.14 -51.38 -13.06
C TYR A 130 -15.17 -50.53 -12.32
N LYS A 131 -15.02 -49.20 -12.35
CA LYS A 131 -15.97 -48.27 -11.77
C LYS A 131 -17.36 -48.41 -12.38
N GLN A 132 -17.47 -48.49 -13.70
CA GLN A 132 -18.75 -48.63 -14.41
C GLN A 132 -19.43 -49.98 -14.17
N ILE A 133 -18.65 -51.07 -14.16
CA ILE A 133 -19.19 -52.43 -13.97
C ILE A 133 -19.65 -52.65 -12.53
N THR A 134 -18.86 -52.19 -11.57
CA THR A 134 -19.11 -52.48 -10.15
C THR A 134 -19.90 -51.39 -9.45
N GLY A 135 -19.88 -50.14 -9.94
CA GLY A 135 -20.42 -48.99 -9.22
C GLY A 135 -19.67 -48.66 -7.92
N ILE A 136 -18.57 -49.37 -7.62
CA ILE A 136 -17.83 -49.23 -6.37
C ILE A 136 -16.93 -48.00 -6.43
N HIS A 137 -17.02 -47.20 -5.37
CA HIS A 137 -16.16 -46.08 -5.07
C HIS A 137 -15.40 -46.38 -3.78
N TRP A 138 -14.08 -46.49 -3.90
CA TRP A 138 -13.21 -46.82 -2.79
C TRP A 138 -12.89 -45.59 -1.93
N ASP A 139 -12.88 -45.77 -0.61
CA ASP A 139 -12.31 -44.79 0.32
C ASP A 139 -10.81 -45.04 0.47
N TYR A 140 -10.02 -44.34 -0.35
CA TYR A 140 -8.57 -44.47 -0.35
C TYR A 140 -7.91 -43.98 0.95
N GLY A 141 -8.61 -43.18 1.77
CA GLY A 141 -8.10 -42.71 3.06
C GLY A 141 -8.06 -43.82 4.12
N ARG A 142 -9.01 -44.77 4.05
CA ARG A 142 -9.17 -45.86 5.03
C ARG A 142 -8.56 -47.19 4.60
N LEU A 143 -7.99 -47.26 3.40
CA LEU A 143 -7.48 -48.49 2.77
C LEU A 143 -6.41 -49.24 3.59
N LYS A 144 -5.68 -48.53 4.47
CA LYS A 144 -4.64 -49.15 5.32
C LYS A 144 -5.25 -50.05 6.39
N GLU A 145 -6.41 -49.67 6.93
CA GLU A 145 -7.06 -50.24 8.11
C GLU A 145 -8.23 -51.15 7.75
N SER A 146 -9.01 -50.79 6.72
CA SER A 146 -10.18 -51.55 6.28
C SER A 146 -10.41 -51.43 4.77
N ILE A 147 -11.19 -52.38 4.24
CA ILE A 147 -11.69 -52.34 2.87
C ILE A 147 -13.04 -51.62 2.92
N ALA A 148 -13.02 -50.32 2.66
CA ALA A 148 -14.18 -49.44 2.79
C ALA A 148 -14.45 -48.66 1.50
N GLY A 149 -15.73 -48.35 1.30
CA GLY A 149 -16.20 -47.63 0.14
C GLY A 149 -17.72 -47.55 0.10
N TYR A 150 -18.24 -47.17 -1.06
CA TYR A 150 -19.67 -47.21 -1.33
C TYR A 150 -19.94 -47.76 -2.72
N VAL A 151 -21.06 -48.45 -2.87
CA VAL A 151 -21.61 -48.85 -4.17
C VAL A 151 -22.67 -47.83 -4.55
N CYS A 152 -22.57 -47.27 -5.74
CA CYS A 152 -23.63 -46.43 -6.29
C CYS A 152 -24.16 -46.97 -7.61
N ASN A 153 -25.47 -46.85 -7.80
CA ASN A 153 -26.11 -47.06 -9.09
C ASN A 153 -26.71 -45.73 -9.56
N GLU A 154 -26.07 -45.13 -10.55
CA GLU A 154 -26.45 -43.82 -11.10
C GLU A 154 -27.88 -43.80 -11.69
N LYS A 155 -28.40 -44.97 -12.10
CA LYS A 155 -29.76 -45.06 -12.68
C LYS A 155 -30.87 -44.95 -11.63
N THR A 156 -30.60 -45.36 -10.39
CA THR A 156 -31.67 -45.52 -9.37
C THR A 156 -31.44 -44.71 -8.11
N ASN A 157 -30.42 -43.85 -8.09
CA ASN A 157 -29.94 -43.09 -6.92
C ASN A 157 -29.63 -43.98 -5.71
N TYR A 158 -29.29 -45.25 -5.95
CA TYR A 158 -28.87 -46.16 -4.91
C TYR A 158 -27.46 -45.79 -4.45
N VAL A 159 -27.26 -45.59 -3.15
CA VAL A 159 -25.95 -45.41 -2.54
C VAL A 159 -25.89 -46.21 -1.25
N ARG A 160 -24.96 -47.17 -1.18
CA ARG A 160 -24.75 -47.99 0.02
C ARG A 160 -23.28 -48.04 0.39
N HIS A 161 -23.00 -47.72 1.65
CA HIS A 161 -21.66 -47.74 2.21
C HIS A 161 -21.33 -49.13 2.77
N PHE A 162 -20.09 -49.56 2.61
CA PHE A 162 -19.56 -50.80 3.18
C PHE A 162 -18.19 -50.56 3.81
N SER A 163 -17.86 -51.36 4.83
CA SER A 163 -16.55 -51.34 5.49
C SER A 163 -16.27 -52.71 6.08
N TYR A 164 -15.26 -53.40 5.55
CA TYR A 164 -14.83 -54.71 6.01
C TYR A 164 -13.46 -54.62 6.68
N GLN A 165 -13.34 -55.15 7.89
CA GLN A 165 -12.05 -55.28 8.58
C GLN A 165 -11.16 -56.31 7.88
N LYS A 166 -9.84 -56.08 7.91
CA LYS A 166 -8.82 -56.85 7.18
C LYS A 166 -8.76 -58.34 7.56
N GLU A 167 -9.30 -58.69 8.73
CA GLU A 167 -9.37 -60.06 9.25
C GLU A 167 -10.36 -60.96 8.48
N ASN A 168 -11.34 -60.37 7.77
CA ASN A 168 -12.34 -61.09 6.97
C ASN A 168 -11.94 -61.33 5.49
N THR A 169 -10.65 -61.23 5.18
CA THR A 169 -10.10 -61.22 3.81
C THR A 169 -10.39 -62.46 2.96
N LYS A 170 -10.69 -63.62 3.58
CA LYS A 170 -10.95 -64.86 2.83
C LYS A 170 -12.23 -64.83 1.98
N ASN A 171 -13.17 -63.91 2.24
CA ASN A 171 -14.46 -63.87 1.53
C ASN A 171 -14.87 -62.48 0.99
N VAL A 172 -13.93 -61.52 0.95
CA VAL A 172 -14.23 -60.13 0.57
C VAL A 172 -14.80 -60.01 -0.84
N SER A 173 -14.31 -60.82 -1.79
CA SER A 173 -14.83 -60.79 -3.16
C SER A 173 -16.33 -61.11 -3.20
N ASN A 174 -16.78 -62.11 -2.45
CA ASN A 174 -18.20 -62.48 -2.42
C ASN A 174 -19.03 -61.40 -1.74
N LEU A 175 -18.53 -60.82 -0.64
CA LEU A 175 -19.20 -59.70 0.03
C LEU A 175 -19.37 -58.49 -0.89
N LEU A 176 -18.34 -58.14 -1.67
CA LEU A 176 -18.42 -57.04 -2.64
C LEU A 176 -19.42 -57.35 -3.76
N TRP A 177 -19.42 -58.58 -4.29
CA TRP A 177 -20.40 -58.99 -5.29
C TRP A 177 -21.84 -58.98 -4.76
N GLU A 178 -22.05 -59.32 -3.49
CA GLU A 178 -23.35 -59.18 -2.83
C GLU A 178 -23.79 -57.72 -2.76
N GLU A 179 -22.89 -56.79 -2.42
CA GLU A 179 -23.22 -55.36 -2.40
C GLU A 179 -23.56 -54.82 -3.80
N ILE A 180 -22.85 -55.27 -4.83
CA ILE A 180 -23.18 -54.97 -6.23
C ILE A 180 -24.55 -55.55 -6.58
N HIS A 181 -24.81 -56.82 -6.27
CA HIS A 181 -26.08 -57.47 -6.58
C HIS A 181 -27.26 -56.77 -5.91
N LYS A 182 -27.12 -56.34 -4.64
CA LYS A 182 -28.15 -55.56 -3.93
C LYS A 182 -28.46 -54.24 -4.64
N SER A 183 -27.46 -53.60 -5.26
CA SER A 183 -27.67 -52.38 -6.05
C SER A 183 -28.45 -52.61 -7.35
N VAL A 184 -28.33 -53.81 -7.95
CA VAL A 184 -29.04 -54.20 -9.17
C VAL A 184 -30.48 -54.61 -8.86
N VAL A 185 -30.70 -55.45 -7.84
CA VAL A 185 -32.05 -55.86 -7.42
C VAL A 185 -32.88 -54.64 -6.97
N TYR A 186 -32.26 -53.69 -6.26
CA TYR A 186 -32.94 -52.44 -5.91
C TYR A 186 -33.38 -51.66 -7.16
N ALA A 187 -32.58 -51.69 -8.23
CA ALA A 187 -32.93 -51.04 -9.48
C ALA A 187 -34.12 -51.71 -10.18
N GLU A 188 -34.11 -53.05 -10.26
CA GLU A 188 -35.18 -53.83 -10.87
C GLU A 188 -36.53 -53.67 -10.13
N ASN A 189 -36.49 -53.65 -8.79
CA ASN A 189 -37.70 -53.47 -7.97
C ASN A 189 -38.29 -52.05 -8.04
N LYS A 190 -37.46 -51.03 -8.30
CA LYS A 190 -37.93 -49.66 -8.53
C LYS A 190 -38.61 -49.54 -9.89
N ASP A 191 -38.01 -50.14 -10.93
CA ASP A 191 -38.57 -50.16 -12.29
C ASP A 191 -39.89 -50.95 -12.36
N THR A 192 -40.09 -52.00 -11.57
CA THR A 192 -41.36 -52.73 -11.49
C THR A 192 -42.44 -51.96 -10.72
N HIS A 193 -42.10 -51.32 -9.60
CA HIS A 193 -43.06 -50.46 -8.88
C HIS A 193 -43.49 -49.22 -9.66
N GLU A 194 -42.61 -48.63 -10.48
CA GLU A 194 -43.00 -47.54 -11.38
C GLU A 194 -43.91 -48.05 -12.51
N LYS A 195 -43.73 -49.28 -13.01
CA LYS A 195 -44.63 -49.88 -14.02
C LYS A 195 -45.98 -50.31 -13.44
N GLU A 196 -46.03 -50.86 -12.24
CA GLU A 196 -47.29 -51.25 -11.56
C GLU A 196 -48.15 -50.03 -11.18
N ASN A 197 -47.53 -48.93 -10.75
CA ASN A 197 -48.24 -47.67 -10.47
C ASN A 197 -48.82 -47.00 -11.73
N ILE A 198 -48.32 -47.32 -12.93
CA ILE A 198 -48.90 -46.86 -14.20
C ILE A 198 -50.12 -47.71 -14.59
N VAL A 199 -50.16 -48.98 -14.20
CA VAL A 199 -51.28 -49.89 -14.51
C VAL A 199 -52.49 -49.64 -13.60
N GLN A 200 -52.29 -49.24 -12.35
CA GLN A 200 -53.39 -48.96 -11.41
C GLN A 200 -54.15 -47.64 -11.70
N ASN A 201 -53.54 -46.69 -12.42
CA ASN A 201 -54.20 -45.41 -12.78
C ASN A 201 -55.02 -45.47 -14.08
N LYS A 202 -55.40 -46.67 -14.56
CA LYS A 202 -56.16 -46.84 -15.82
C LYS A 202 -57.47 -47.61 -15.73
N ILE A 203 -58.03 -47.85 -14.55
CA ILE A 203 -59.38 -48.45 -14.44
C ILE A 203 -60.24 -47.64 -13.47
N LEU A 204 -61.20 -46.92 -14.07
CA LEU A 204 -62.44 -46.28 -13.56
C LEU A 204 -62.31 -45.17 -12.50
#